data_AF-A0A9N8DEW6-F1
#
_entry.id   AF-A0A9N8DEW6-F1
#
_cell.length_a   1.000
_cell.length_b   1.000
_cell.length_c   1.000
_cell.angle_alpha   90.00
_cell.angle_beta   90.00
_cell.angle_gamma   90.00
#
_symmetry.space_group_name_H-M   'P 1'
#
loop_
_entity.id
_entity.type
_entity.pdbx_description
1 polymer ?
#
loop_
_entity_poly.entity_id
_entity_poly.type
_entity_poly.pdbx_seq_one_letter_code
_entity_poly.pdbx_strand_id
1 'polypeptide(L)'
;MDLGWFVLSVFLFIEILLVTLVCMPMPSNEVRGAVNGWVASLWLYQPVQYAAIGMLAVDVFYLCFVWQALSNPLYDMGFFSHEMGVSCEYKQDLYLAERNAYISASILFLFFVLRRLVDIQDKLHMARSQVKAIQGGGGAGGDALLMDGSHKKPLAVEADDKKAK
;
A
#
# COMPACT_ATOMS: atom_id res chain seq x y z
N MET A 1 -13.55 -25.83 -5.32
CA MET A 1 -13.23 -24.59 -4.58
C MET A 1 -14.54 -23.97 -4.15
N ASP A 2 -14.58 -23.39 -2.97
CA ASP A 2 -15.69 -22.50 -2.59
C ASP A 2 -15.63 -21.20 -3.42
N LEU A 3 -16.77 -20.54 -3.60
CA LEU A 3 -16.87 -19.28 -4.34
C LEU A 3 -16.10 -18.16 -3.63
N GLY A 4 -16.12 -18.11 -2.29
CA GLY A 4 -15.35 -17.14 -1.51
C GLY A 4 -13.84 -17.26 -1.75
N TRP A 5 -13.30 -18.47 -1.64
CA TRP A 5 -11.89 -18.76 -1.90
C TRP A 5 -11.47 -18.48 -3.35
N PHE A 6 -12.37 -18.68 -4.32
CA PHE A 6 -12.12 -18.30 -5.71
C PHE A 6 -12.02 -16.78 -5.89
N VAL A 7 -12.93 -16.00 -5.29
CA VAL A 7 -12.90 -14.52 -5.37
C VAL A 7 -11.65 -13.95 -4.70
N LEU A 8 -11.26 -14.46 -3.52
CA LEU A 8 -10.00 -14.09 -2.86
C LEU A 8 -8.77 -14.44 -3.73
N SER A 9 -8.77 -15.60 -4.38
CA SER A 9 -7.69 -15.99 -5.29
C SER A 9 -7.56 -15.04 -6.50
N VAL A 10 -8.69 -14.61 -7.08
CA VAL A 10 -8.69 -13.63 -8.18
C VAL A 10 -8.19 -12.26 -7.72
N PHE A 11 -8.58 -11.82 -6.52
CA PHE A 11 -8.08 -10.58 -5.92
C PHE A 11 -6.55 -10.62 -5.71
N LEU A 12 -6.04 -11.72 -5.14
CA LEU A 12 -4.60 -11.95 -4.97
C LEU A 12 -3.83 -11.86 -6.31
N PHE A 13 -4.36 -12.43 -7.41
CA PHE A 13 -3.71 -12.30 -8.72
C PHE A 13 -3.68 -10.84 -9.22
N ILE A 14 -4.72 -10.04 -8.96
CA ILE A 14 -4.75 -8.61 -9.32
C ILE A 14 -3.71 -7.84 -8.50
N GLU A 15 -3.60 -8.09 -7.20
CA GLU A 15 -2.57 -7.46 -6.36
C GLU A 15 -1.15 -7.85 -6.77
N ILE A 16 -0.90 -9.14 -7.08
CA ILE A 16 0.40 -9.60 -7.59
C ILE A 16 0.76 -8.87 -8.90
N LEU A 17 -0.19 -8.69 -9.83
CA LEU A 17 0.04 -7.96 -11.07
C LEU A 17 0.33 -6.47 -10.82
N LEU A 18 -0.40 -5.81 -9.93
CA LEU A 18 -0.16 -4.41 -9.57
C LEU A 18 1.19 -4.22 -8.86
N VAL A 19 1.54 -5.07 -7.89
CA VAL A 19 2.84 -5.04 -7.22
C VAL A 19 3.97 -5.31 -8.22
N THR A 20 3.80 -6.25 -9.16
CA THR A 20 4.80 -6.54 -10.19
C THR A 20 4.99 -5.37 -11.16
N LEU A 21 3.89 -4.71 -11.58
CA LEU A 21 3.92 -3.51 -12.42
C LEU A 21 4.67 -2.35 -11.74
N VAL A 22 4.40 -2.14 -10.45
CA VAL A 22 5.07 -1.10 -9.63
C VAL A 22 6.54 -1.44 -9.38
N CYS A 23 6.87 -2.70 -9.07
CA CYS A 23 8.24 -3.15 -8.82
C CYS A 23 9.13 -3.23 -10.08
N MET A 24 8.56 -3.16 -11.29
CA MET A 24 9.32 -3.30 -12.53
C MET A 24 10.42 -2.21 -12.64
N PRO A 25 11.68 -2.57 -12.98
CA PRO A 25 12.78 -1.62 -13.09
C PRO A 25 12.67 -0.74 -14.36
N MET A 26 11.74 0.21 -14.35
CA MET A 26 11.49 1.12 -15.47
C MET A 26 12.72 2.03 -15.74
N PRO A 27 13.21 2.11 -16.99
CA PRO A 27 14.48 2.77 -17.31
C PRO A 27 14.42 4.31 -17.35
N SER A 28 13.25 4.90 -17.62
CA SER A 28 13.06 6.35 -17.61
C SER A 28 12.27 6.81 -16.38
N ASN A 29 12.58 8.00 -15.88
CA ASN A 29 11.92 8.56 -14.70
C ASN A 29 10.47 8.98 -14.99
N GLU A 30 10.19 9.38 -16.23
CA GLU A 30 8.88 9.85 -16.70
C GLU A 30 7.88 8.70 -16.85
N VAL A 31 8.29 7.54 -17.38
CA VAL A 31 7.44 6.34 -17.42
C VAL A 31 7.15 5.84 -16.00
N ARG A 32 8.13 5.91 -15.09
CA ARG A 32 7.91 5.58 -13.67
C ARG A 32 6.90 6.53 -13.00
N GLY A 33 7.00 7.83 -13.28
CA GLY A 33 6.01 8.83 -12.84
C GLY A 33 4.62 8.58 -13.43
N ALA A 34 4.52 8.18 -14.70
CA ALA A 34 3.25 7.85 -15.35
C ALA A 34 2.60 6.59 -14.77
N VAL A 35 3.37 5.51 -14.55
CA VAL A 35 2.86 4.27 -13.93
C VAL A 35 2.46 4.49 -12.49
N ASN A 36 3.29 5.16 -11.67
CA ASN A 36 2.92 5.44 -10.28
C ASN A 36 1.73 6.41 -10.19
N GLY A 37 1.66 7.41 -11.07
CA GLY A 37 0.51 8.30 -11.19
C GLY A 37 -0.79 7.58 -11.62
N TRP A 38 -0.70 6.58 -12.49
CA TRP A 38 -1.85 5.74 -12.85
C TRP A 38 -2.31 4.87 -11.67
N VAL A 39 -1.39 4.22 -10.95
CA VAL A 39 -1.70 3.44 -9.74
C VAL A 39 -2.24 4.34 -8.62
N ALA A 40 -1.71 5.56 -8.45
CA ALA A 40 -2.25 6.56 -7.52
C ALA A 40 -3.65 7.04 -7.95
N SER A 41 -3.91 7.18 -9.26
CA SER A 41 -5.23 7.58 -9.76
C SER A 41 -6.32 6.54 -9.47
N LEU A 42 -5.97 5.24 -9.48
CA LEU A 42 -6.88 4.16 -9.05
C LEU A 42 -7.34 4.35 -7.60
N TRP A 43 -6.49 4.88 -6.71
CA TRP A 43 -6.84 5.17 -5.31
C TRP A 43 -7.66 6.46 -5.12
N LEU A 44 -7.71 7.36 -6.11
CA LEU A 44 -8.58 8.55 -6.06
C LEU A 44 -10.06 8.18 -6.28
N TYR A 45 -10.33 7.08 -7.00
CA TYR A 45 -11.68 6.60 -7.21
C TYR A 45 -12.24 5.96 -5.93
N GLN A 46 -13.07 6.74 -5.23
CA GLN A 46 -13.85 6.30 -4.07
C GLN A 46 -14.42 4.86 -4.16
N PRO A 47 -15.11 4.42 -5.23
CA PRO A 47 -15.61 3.04 -5.30
C PRO A 47 -14.51 1.97 -5.29
N VAL A 48 -13.33 2.26 -5.86
CA VAL A 48 -12.16 1.35 -5.82
C VAL A 48 -11.59 1.29 -4.41
N GLN A 49 -11.50 2.44 -3.72
CA GLN A 49 -11.07 2.50 -2.31
C GLN A 49 -12.02 1.70 -1.40
N TYR A 50 -13.34 1.85 -1.52
CA TYR A 50 -14.31 1.10 -0.73
C TYR A 50 -14.30 -0.39 -1.07
N ALA A 51 -14.17 -0.77 -2.35
CA ALA A 51 -14.05 -2.16 -2.76
C ALA A 51 -12.79 -2.82 -2.19
N ALA A 52 -11.64 -2.15 -2.25
CA ALA A 52 -10.38 -2.69 -1.71
C ALA A 52 -10.39 -2.81 -0.18
N ILE A 53 -10.95 -1.84 0.54
CA ILE A 53 -11.13 -1.93 2.01
C ILE A 53 -12.15 -3.01 2.38
N GLY A 54 -13.24 -3.15 1.62
CA GLY A 54 -14.23 -4.20 1.82
C GLY A 54 -13.66 -5.60 1.59
N MET A 55 -12.89 -5.79 0.51
CA MET A 55 -12.16 -7.04 0.24
C MET A 55 -11.16 -7.37 1.35
N LEU A 56 -10.42 -6.38 1.86
CA LEU A 56 -9.50 -6.59 2.98
C LEU A 56 -10.24 -6.97 4.28
N ALA A 57 -11.39 -6.34 4.57
CA ALA A 57 -12.20 -6.71 5.74
C ALA A 57 -12.80 -8.13 5.63
N VAL A 58 -13.21 -8.54 4.43
CA VAL A 58 -13.62 -9.93 4.14
C VAL A 58 -12.44 -10.89 4.29
N ASP A 59 -11.26 -10.55 3.78
CA ASP A 59 -10.07 -11.39 3.88
C ASP A 59 -9.60 -11.57 5.33
N VAL A 60 -9.65 -10.52 6.17
CA VAL A 60 -9.40 -10.63 7.62
C VAL A 60 -10.40 -11.58 8.28
N PHE A 61 -11.68 -11.55 7.90
CA PHE A 61 -12.69 -12.48 8.42
C PHE A 61 -12.40 -13.95 8.02
N TYR A 62 -12.06 -14.19 6.74
CA TYR A 62 -11.66 -15.52 6.26
C TYR A 62 -10.34 -16.00 6.90
N LEU A 63 -9.38 -15.12 7.15
CA LEU A 63 -8.14 -15.42 7.85
C LEU A 63 -8.42 -15.83 9.31
N CYS A 64 -9.32 -15.15 10.02
CA CYS A 64 -9.73 -15.55 11.36
C CYS A 64 -10.37 -16.95 11.38
N PHE A 65 -11.24 -17.26 10.41
CA PHE A 65 -11.87 -18.58 10.29
C PHE A 65 -10.82 -19.69 10.05
N VAL A 66 -9.89 -19.48 9.11
CA VAL A 66 -8.82 -20.45 8.84
C VAL A 66 -7.84 -20.56 10.01
N TRP A 67 -7.53 -19.47 10.71
CA TRP A 67 -6.71 -19.50 11.91
C TRP A 67 -7.35 -20.34 13.02
N GLN A 68 -8.68 -20.28 13.17
CA GLN A 68 -9.41 -21.14 14.10
C GLN A 68 -9.31 -22.62 13.73
N ALA A 69 -9.51 -22.96 12.45
CA ALA A 69 -9.35 -24.34 11.95
C ALA A 69 -7.91 -24.87 12.12
N LEU A 70 -6.89 -24.04 11.84
CA LEU A 70 -5.48 -24.42 11.92
C LEU A 70 -4.97 -24.52 13.38
N SER A 71 -5.52 -23.72 14.29
CA SER A 71 -5.12 -23.74 15.71
C SER A 71 -5.82 -24.82 16.55
N ASN A 72 -7.03 -25.25 16.14
CA ASN A 72 -7.82 -26.25 16.87
C ASN A 72 -8.36 -27.37 15.94
N PRO A 73 -7.52 -28.05 15.14
CA PRO A 73 -7.97 -28.98 14.09
C PRO A 73 -8.68 -30.25 14.59
N LEU A 74 -8.72 -30.50 15.90
CA LEU A 74 -9.51 -31.60 16.50
C LEU A 74 -10.93 -31.17 16.92
N TYR A 75 -11.20 -29.87 17.07
CA TYR A 75 -12.48 -29.39 17.60
C TYR A 75 -13.62 -29.40 16.57
N ASP A 76 -13.29 -29.18 15.29
CA ASP A 76 -14.27 -29.05 14.19
C ASP A 76 -14.91 -30.40 13.78
N MET A 77 -14.31 -31.52 14.21
CA MET A 77 -14.75 -32.89 13.91
C MET A 77 -15.52 -33.57 15.06
N GLY A 78 -15.61 -32.96 16.25
CA GLY A 78 -16.36 -33.50 17.39
C GLY A 78 -15.84 -34.81 18.03
N PHE A 79 -14.73 -35.36 17.56
CA PHE A 79 -14.19 -36.64 18.04
C PHE A 79 -13.16 -36.48 19.17
N PHE A 80 -13.58 -36.83 20.39
CA PHE A 80 -12.67 -37.22 21.47
C PHE A 80 -12.00 -38.58 21.15
N SER A 81 -10.89 -38.57 20.42
CA SER A 81 -10.00 -39.73 20.34
C SER A 81 -8.52 -39.28 20.34
N HIS A 82 -7.81 -39.59 21.42
CA HIS A 82 -6.37 -39.31 21.54
C HIS A 82 -5.50 -40.33 20.78
N GLU A 83 -6.13 -41.39 20.26
CA GLU A 83 -5.46 -42.53 19.60
C GLU A 83 -6.22 -42.94 18.33
N MET A 84 -5.95 -42.26 17.21
CA MET A 84 -6.13 -42.85 15.87
C MET A 84 -4.97 -42.45 14.97
N GLY A 85 -4.49 -43.38 14.15
CA GLY A 85 -3.44 -43.11 13.16
C GLY A 85 -3.92 -42.06 12.16
N VAL A 86 -3.19 -40.95 12.06
CA VAL A 86 -3.58 -39.74 11.31
C VAL A 86 -4.05 -40.08 9.89
N SER A 87 -5.36 -39.99 9.66
CA SER A 87 -5.97 -40.35 8.37
C SER A 87 -5.46 -39.46 7.24
N CYS A 88 -5.47 -39.97 6.02
CA CYS A 88 -5.12 -39.16 4.84
C CYS A 88 -6.09 -37.99 4.65
N GLU A 89 -7.35 -38.15 5.06
CA GLU A 89 -8.39 -37.13 5.04
C GLU A 89 -8.05 -35.96 5.97
N TYR A 90 -7.69 -36.23 7.24
CA TYR A 90 -7.24 -35.18 8.18
C TYR A 90 -6.04 -34.39 7.62
N LYS A 91 -5.06 -35.08 7.00
CA LYS A 91 -3.91 -34.41 6.37
C LYS A 91 -4.33 -33.55 5.19
N GLN A 92 -5.26 -34.04 4.37
CA GLN A 92 -5.79 -33.29 3.22
C GLN A 92 -6.48 -32.01 3.68
N ASP A 93 -7.35 -32.07 4.68
CA ASP A 93 -8.07 -30.89 5.16
C ASP A 93 -7.14 -29.89 5.86
N LEU A 94 -6.13 -30.36 6.59
CA LEU A 94 -5.08 -29.50 7.14
C LEU A 94 -4.30 -28.77 6.02
N TYR A 95 -3.90 -29.47 4.95
CA TYR A 95 -3.25 -28.83 3.78
C TYR A 95 -4.17 -27.84 3.04
N LEU A 96 -5.49 -28.08 3.02
CA LEU A 96 -6.46 -27.12 2.47
C LEU A 96 -6.56 -25.87 3.35
N ALA A 97 -6.55 -26.01 4.68
CA ALA A 97 -6.51 -24.90 5.62
C ALA A 97 -5.19 -24.11 5.51
N GLU A 98 -4.03 -24.78 5.51
CA GLU A 98 -2.71 -24.14 5.30
C GLU A 98 -2.67 -23.33 4.00
N ARG A 99 -3.07 -23.92 2.87
CA ARG A 99 -3.12 -23.21 1.58
C ARG A 99 -4.00 -21.97 1.65
N ASN A 100 -5.17 -22.06 2.27
CA ASN A 100 -6.08 -20.93 2.41
C ASN A 100 -5.49 -19.84 3.33
N ALA A 101 -4.77 -20.22 4.39
CA ALA A 101 -4.04 -19.29 5.26
C ALA A 101 -2.97 -18.52 4.47
N TYR A 102 -2.20 -19.21 3.62
CA TYR A 102 -1.20 -18.56 2.75
C TYR A 102 -1.84 -17.58 1.75
N ILE A 103 -3.03 -17.86 1.22
CA ILE A 103 -3.75 -16.95 0.31
C ILE A 103 -4.09 -15.64 1.03
N SER A 104 -4.81 -15.69 2.15
CA SER A 104 -5.22 -14.49 2.89
C SER A 104 -4.02 -13.74 3.50
N ALA A 105 -3.06 -14.45 4.10
CA ALA A 105 -1.83 -13.81 4.60
C ALA A 105 -1.05 -13.08 3.48
N SER A 106 -1.07 -13.61 2.25
CA SER A 106 -0.45 -12.95 1.09
C SER A 106 -1.23 -11.71 0.62
N ILE A 107 -2.56 -11.74 0.64
CA ILE A 107 -3.42 -10.58 0.32
C ILE A 107 -3.12 -9.42 1.26
N LEU A 108 -3.24 -9.63 2.58
CA LEU A 108 -2.95 -8.59 3.57
C LEU A 108 -1.54 -8.03 3.41
N PHE A 109 -0.54 -8.89 3.20
CA PHE A 109 0.85 -8.47 3.01
C PHE A 109 1.04 -7.64 1.73
N LEU A 110 0.53 -8.10 0.58
CA LEU A 110 0.68 -7.43 -0.70
C LEU A 110 -0.05 -6.08 -0.73
N PHE A 111 -1.21 -5.96 -0.10
CA PHE A 111 -1.92 -4.69 0.06
C PHE A 111 -1.06 -3.63 0.75
N PHE A 112 -0.44 -3.97 1.90
CA PHE A 112 0.44 -3.05 2.61
C PHE A 112 1.74 -2.75 1.84
N VAL A 113 2.32 -3.76 1.18
CA VAL A 113 3.50 -3.60 0.32
C VAL A 113 3.22 -2.66 -0.85
N LEU A 114 2.11 -2.85 -1.58
CA LEU A 114 1.67 -1.98 -2.67
C LEU A 114 1.53 -0.53 -2.21
N ARG A 115 0.79 -0.30 -1.12
CA ARG A 115 0.58 1.04 -0.57
C ARG A 115 1.88 1.71 -0.15
N ARG A 116 2.84 0.95 0.38
CA ARG A 116 4.17 1.44 0.76
C ARG A 116 5.09 1.68 -0.44
N LEU A 117 4.99 0.88 -1.50
CA LEU A 117 5.77 1.06 -2.73
C LEU A 117 5.38 2.36 -3.44
N VAL A 118 4.09 2.65 -3.59
CA VAL A 118 3.61 3.90 -4.22
C VAL A 118 4.15 5.14 -3.49
N ASP A 119 4.06 5.17 -2.15
CA ASP A 119 4.61 6.21 -1.28
C ASP A 119 6.13 6.43 -1.47
N ILE A 120 6.89 5.33 -1.60
CA ILE A 120 8.34 5.39 -1.85
C ILE A 120 8.63 5.89 -3.28
N GLN A 121 7.82 5.52 -4.28
CA GLN A 121 8.04 5.92 -5.66
C GLN A 121 7.71 7.40 -5.91
N ASP A 122 6.67 7.96 -5.31
CA ASP A 122 6.40 9.41 -5.40
C ASP A 122 7.53 10.21 -4.77
N LYS A 123 8.02 9.80 -3.59
CA LYS A 123 9.17 10.43 -2.91
C LYS A 123 10.45 10.34 -3.76
N LEU A 124 10.71 9.20 -4.39
CA LEU A 124 11.85 9.02 -5.31
C LEU A 124 11.71 9.87 -6.57
N HIS A 125 10.50 10.00 -7.13
CA HIS A 125 10.22 10.84 -8.29
C HIS A 125 10.45 12.33 -7.97
N MET A 126 9.95 12.81 -6.82
CA MET A 126 10.17 14.18 -6.33
C MET A 126 11.64 14.49 -6.01
N ALA A 127 12.36 13.58 -5.36
CA ALA A 127 13.79 13.76 -5.09
C ALA A 127 14.60 13.89 -6.40
N ARG A 128 14.25 13.10 -7.42
CA ARG A 128 14.91 13.14 -8.73
C ARG A 128 14.55 14.37 -9.55
N SER A 129 13.31 14.88 -9.48
CA SER A 129 12.95 16.13 -10.14
C SER A 129 13.65 17.33 -9.51
N GLN A 130 13.79 17.36 -8.17
CA GLN A 130 14.59 18.37 -7.45
C GLN A 130 16.08 18.33 -7.87
N VAL A 131 16.71 17.15 -7.91
CA VAL A 131 18.10 17.03 -8.39
C VAL A 131 18.24 17.46 -9.85
N LYS A 132 17.30 17.10 -10.74
CA LYS A 132 17.29 17.56 -12.14
C LYS A 132 17.11 19.08 -12.26
N ALA A 133 16.33 19.71 -11.36
CA ALA A 133 16.19 21.17 -11.31
C ALA A 133 17.48 21.86 -10.84
N ILE A 134 18.14 21.33 -9.80
CA ILE A 134 19.41 21.87 -9.27
C ILE A 134 20.53 21.73 -10.31
N GLN A 135 20.67 20.56 -10.94
CA GLN A 135 21.68 20.34 -11.99
C GLN A 135 21.34 21.10 -13.30
N GLY A 136 20.07 21.19 -13.66
CA GLY A 136 19.60 21.97 -14.82
C GLY A 136 19.77 23.48 -14.65
N GLY A 137 19.72 24.00 -13.42
CA GLY A 137 20.05 25.39 -13.09
C GLY A 137 21.54 25.74 -13.25
N GLY A 138 22.42 24.72 -13.31
CA GLY A 138 23.88 24.87 -13.41
C GLY A 138 24.40 25.46 -14.72
N GLY A 139 23.53 25.84 -15.67
CA GLY A 139 23.91 26.41 -16.96
C GLY A 139 23.78 27.94 -17.09
N ALA A 140 22.96 28.62 -16.26
CA ALA A 140 22.59 30.02 -16.54
C ALA A 140 22.10 30.85 -15.33
N GLY A 141 22.48 30.50 -14.09
CA GLY A 141 21.91 31.14 -12.88
C GLY A 141 22.86 31.47 -11.72
N GLY A 142 24.17 31.31 -11.89
CA GLY A 142 25.13 31.36 -10.77
C GLY A 142 25.35 32.72 -10.10
N ASP A 143 25.03 33.84 -10.78
CA ASP A 143 25.54 35.17 -10.43
C ASP A 143 24.46 36.14 -9.89
N ALA A 144 23.17 35.77 -9.97
CA ALA A 144 22.06 36.67 -9.63
C ALA A 144 21.52 36.51 -8.19
N LEU A 145 21.68 35.33 -7.58
CA LEU A 145 21.00 34.96 -6.32
C LEU A 145 21.87 35.12 -5.05
N LEU A 146 23.10 35.64 -5.20
CA LEU A 146 23.99 36.01 -4.09
C LEU A 146 24.16 37.54 -3.93
N MET A 147 23.49 38.36 -4.74
CA MET A 147 23.68 39.81 -4.74
C MET A 147 22.44 40.67 -4.40
N ASP A 148 21.30 40.08 -4.02
CA ASP A 148 20.20 40.83 -3.36
C ASP A 148 20.21 40.64 -1.84
N GLY A 149 21.31 41.07 -1.23
CA GLY A 149 21.51 41.12 0.21
C GLY A 149 21.42 42.55 0.76
N SER A 150 20.34 43.30 0.46
CA SER A 150 20.26 44.72 0.82
C SER A 150 18.98 45.11 1.59
N HIS A 151 19.16 45.40 2.89
CA HIS A 151 18.34 46.25 3.76
C HIS A 151 16.80 46.27 3.59
N LYS A 152 16.07 45.63 4.54
CA LYS A 152 15.33 46.39 5.60
C LYS A 152 14.62 45.51 6.66
N LYS A 153 15.09 45.63 7.89
CA LYS A 153 14.32 45.74 9.14
C LYS A 153 15.04 46.81 10.01
N PRO A 154 14.40 47.42 11.03
CA PRO A 154 13.04 47.21 11.53
C PRO A 154 12.15 48.46 11.43
N LEU A 155 10.89 48.35 11.85
CA LEU A 155 10.23 49.31 12.75
C LEU A 155 8.95 48.70 13.35
N ALA A 156 8.55 49.19 14.51
CA ALA A 156 7.30 48.88 15.23
C ALA A 156 6.85 50.17 15.96
N VAL A 157 5.76 50.08 16.75
CA VAL A 157 5.19 51.11 17.65
C VAL A 157 4.12 52.05 17.03
N GLU A 158 2.91 52.02 17.65
CA GLU A 158 1.91 53.05 18.03
C GLU A 158 1.73 54.38 17.24
N ALA A 159 0.59 55.12 17.30
CA ALA A 159 -0.83 54.99 17.78
C ALA A 159 -1.61 56.28 17.33
N ASP A 160 -2.90 56.55 17.57
CA ASP A 160 -4.02 55.87 18.25
C ASP A 160 -5.16 55.68 17.20
N ASP A 161 -6.14 56.57 16.94
CA ASP A 161 -7.19 57.07 17.86
C ASP A 161 -8.54 56.38 17.53
N LYS A 162 -9.44 56.48 18.49
CA LYS A 162 -10.77 55.89 18.60
C LYS A 162 -11.85 56.69 17.85
N LYS A 163 -13.11 56.28 18.07
CA LYS A 163 -14.39 57.04 17.93
C LYS A 163 -15.16 56.93 16.59
N ALA A 164 -16.02 55.91 16.53
CA ALA A 164 -17.46 56.06 16.27
C ALA A 164 -18.12 54.83 16.92
N LYS A 165 -18.77 54.90 18.09
CA LYS A 165 -19.89 55.75 18.54
C LYS A 165 -21.21 55.40 17.85
#